data_AF-A0A822V5J9-F1
#
_entry.id   AF-A0A822V5J9-F1
#
_cell.length_a   1.000
_cell.length_b   1.000
_cell.length_c   1.000
_cell.angle_alpha   90.00
_cell.angle_beta   90.00
_cell.angle_gamma   90.00
#
_symmetry.space_group_name_H-M   'P 1'
#
loop_
_entity.id
_entity.type
_entity.pdbx_description
1 polymer ?
#
loop_
_entity_poly.entity_id
_entity_poly.type
_entity_poly.pdbx_seq_one_letter_code
_entity_poly.pdbx_strand_id
1 'polypeptide(L)'
;MLLNDVKWEKPVTISLENGAPRIFNGVYEAFDFLQHEWPERGDKAHEQALRLCRASLMGDVAGEIARTAFVAASRQAQCLVEEQGKIAS
;
A
#
# COMPACT_ATOMS: atom_id res chain seq x y z
N MET A 1 -20.39 3.32 6.43
CA MET A 1 -20.21 1.99 5.81
C MET A 1 -19.09 1.29 6.55
N LEU A 2 -19.31 0.07 7.04
CA LEU A 2 -18.22 -0.75 7.59
C LEU A 2 -17.42 -1.29 6.39
N LEU A 3 -16.21 -0.78 6.17
CA LEU A 3 -15.30 -1.38 5.19
C LEU A 3 -14.88 -2.76 5.73
N ASN A 4 -14.80 -3.77 4.86
CA ASN A 4 -14.35 -5.10 5.29
C ASN A 4 -12.89 -5.03 5.73
N ASP A 5 -12.57 -5.64 6.87
CA ASP A 5 -11.19 -5.75 7.32
C ASP A 5 -10.48 -6.86 6.52
N VAL A 6 -9.97 -6.50 5.34
CA VAL A 6 -9.23 -7.43 4.48
C VAL A 6 -7.78 -7.42 4.91
N LYS A 7 -7.40 -8.41 5.71
CA LYS A 7 -6.01 -8.62 6.14
C LYS A 7 -5.17 -9.20 5.01
N TRP A 8 -3.93 -8.75 4.93
CA TRP A 8 -2.92 -9.32 4.05
C TRP A 8 -2.21 -10.48 4.75
N GLU A 9 -1.95 -11.56 4.02
CA GLU A 9 -1.15 -12.68 4.52
C GLU A 9 0.30 -12.26 4.78
N LYS A 10 0.80 -11.31 3.99
CA LYS A 10 2.13 -10.71 4.15
C LYS A 10 1.98 -9.22 4.37
N PRO A 11 2.33 -8.71 5.56
CA PRO A 11 2.29 -7.28 5.80
C PRO A 11 3.22 -6.54 4.84
N VAL A 12 2.92 -5.28 4.58
CA VAL A 12 3.76 -4.40 3.75
C VAL A 12 4.36 -3.34 4.64
N THR A 13 5.68 -3.17 4.56
CA THR A 13 6.39 -2.14 5.30
C THR A 13 6.82 -1.03 4.34
N ILE A 14 6.46 0.20 4.66
CA ILE A 14 6.91 1.39 3.92
C ILE A 14 7.66 2.31 4.88
N SER A 15 8.69 2.99 4.37
CA SER A 15 9.43 4.02 5.08
C SER A 15 9.40 5.25 4.22
N LEU A 16 8.71 6.25 4.73
CA LEU A 16 8.83 7.59 4.21
C LEU A 16 10.25 8.08 4.53
N GLU A 17 10.86 8.81 3.59
CA GLU A 17 12.24 9.33 3.66
C GLU A 17 12.63 10.02 4.98
N ASN A 18 11.66 10.53 5.74
CA ASN A 18 11.84 11.19 7.03
C ASN A 18 10.97 10.60 8.16
N GLY A 19 10.37 9.43 7.94
CA GLY A 19 9.42 8.80 8.86
C GLY A 19 9.91 7.48 9.45
N ALA A 20 9.26 7.04 10.53
CA ALA A 20 9.43 5.68 11.03
C ALA A 20 8.85 4.68 10.01
N PRO A 21 9.47 3.48 9.85
CA PRO A 21 8.88 2.42 9.06
C PRO A 21 7.49 2.09 9.60
N ARG A 22 6.50 2.09 8.72
CA ARG A 22 5.11 1.75 9.05
C ARG A 22 4.73 0.45 8.39
N ILE A 23 4.15 -0.43 9.21
CA ILE A 23 3.74 -1.77 8.82
C ILE A 23 2.23 -1.74 8.59
N PHE A 24 1.80 -2.25 7.44
CA PHE A 24 0.42 -2.36 7.03
C PHE A 24 0.03 -3.83 7.01
N ASN A 25 -0.94 -4.22 7.83
CA ASN A 25 -1.39 -5.60 7.96
C ASN A 25 -2.64 -5.88 7.12
N GLY A 26 -3.27 -4.85 6.55
CA GLY A 26 -4.45 -5.01 5.73
C GLY A 26 -4.74 -3.84 4.81
N VAL A 27 -5.73 -4.05 3.95
CA VAL A 27 -6.16 -3.08 2.94
C VAL A 27 -6.71 -1.81 3.57
N TYR A 28 -7.40 -1.92 4.71
CA TYR A 28 -8.02 -0.77 5.37
C TYR A 28 -6.96 0.25 5.81
N GLU A 29 -5.94 -0.21 6.53
CA GLU A 29 -4.82 0.65 6.98
C GLU A 29 -4.11 1.29 5.79
N ALA A 30 -3.88 0.52 4.71
CA ALA A 30 -3.23 1.01 3.51
C ALA A 30 -4.08 2.07 2.78
N PHE A 31 -5.40 1.86 2.70
CA PHE A 31 -6.33 2.80 2.09
C PHE A 31 -6.43 4.11 2.87
N ASP A 32 -6.49 4.04 4.19
CA ASP A 32 -6.48 5.21 5.06
C ASP A 32 -5.19 6.04 4.86
N PHE A 33 -4.04 5.38 4.86
CA PHE A 33 -2.75 6.01 4.61
C PHE A 33 -2.68 6.67 3.22
N LEU A 34 -3.14 6.00 2.18
CA LEU A 34 -3.20 6.57 0.82
C LEU A 34 -4.03 7.87 0.77
N GLN A 35 -5.13 7.95 1.52
CA GLN A 35 -6.01 9.12 1.50
C GLN A 35 -5.47 10.29 2.34
N HIS A 36 -4.89 10.01 3.50
CA HIS A 36 -4.60 11.04 4.50
C HIS A 36 -3.11 11.40 4.58
N GLU A 37 -2.23 10.41 4.48
CA GLU A 37 -0.82 10.53 4.86
C GLU A 37 0.13 10.42 3.66
N TRP A 38 -0.38 10.07 2.48
CA TRP A 38 0.45 9.90 1.30
C TRP A 38 1.15 11.20 0.86
N PRO A 39 2.49 11.20 0.72
CA PRO A 39 3.26 12.41 0.41
C PRO A 39 3.13 12.85 -1.05
N GLU A 40 3.15 11.91 -2.00
CA GLU A 40 3.14 12.22 -3.45
C GLU A 40 1.73 12.13 -4.03
N ARG A 41 0.96 13.22 -3.85
CA ARG A 41 -0.42 13.31 -4.37
C ARG A 41 -0.42 13.54 -5.88
N GLY A 42 -1.20 12.74 -6.60
CA GLY A 42 -1.48 12.95 -8.03
C GLY A 42 -0.75 12.02 -9.00
N ASP A 43 -0.06 11.00 -8.50
CA ASP A 43 0.50 9.98 -9.36
C ASP A 43 -0.55 8.94 -9.79
N LYS A 44 -0.50 8.47 -11.05
CA LYS A 44 -1.36 7.39 -11.56
C LYS A 44 -1.28 6.14 -10.69
N ALA A 45 -0.11 5.84 -10.11
CA ALA A 45 0.08 4.70 -9.24
C ALA A 45 -0.70 4.87 -7.91
N HIS A 46 -0.74 6.09 -7.36
CA HIS A 46 -1.54 6.41 -6.18
C HIS A 46 -3.03 6.20 -6.47
N GLU A 47 -3.54 6.79 -7.55
CA GLU A 47 -4.97 6.68 -7.91
C GLU A 47 -5.39 5.23 -8.13
N GLN A 48 -4.50 4.44 -8.76
CA GLN A 48 -4.72 3.02 -8.97
C GLN A 48 -4.73 2.23 -7.66
N ALA A 49 -3.82 2.53 -6.72
CA ALA A 49 -3.80 1.91 -5.40
C ALA A 49 -5.08 2.23 -4.62
N LEU A 50 -5.53 3.50 -4.59
CA LEU A 50 -6.80 3.88 -3.97
C LEU A 50 -7.99 3.11 -4.55
N ARG A 51 -8.07 3.02 -5.89
CA ARG A 51 -9.15 2.32 -6.58
C ARG A 51 -9.19 0.84 -6.21
N LEU A 52 -8.03 0.17 -6.23
CA LEU A 52 -7.94 -1.26 -5.96
C LEU A 52 -8.12 -1.59 -4.48
N CYS A 53 -7.60 -0.77 -3.57
CA CYS A 53 -7.87 -0.90 -2.14
C CYS A 53 -9.37 -0.76 -1.86
N ARG A 54 -10.03 0.25 -2.45
CA ARG A 54 -11.48 0.42 -2.30
C ARG A 54 -12.28 -0.77 -2.85
N ALA A 55 -11.93 -1.25 -4.05
CA ALA A 55 -12.57 -2.42 -4.64
C ALA A 55 -12.39 -3.66 -3.74
N SER A 56 -11.22 -3.82 -3.10
CA SER A 56 -10.99 -4.95 -2.23
C SER A 56 -11.80 -4.88 -0.94
N LEU A 57 -11.93 -3.68 -0.35
CA LEU A 57 -12.79 -3.45 0.81
C LEU A 57 -14.28 -3.69 0.51
N MET A 58 -14.69 -3.50 -0.75
CA MET A 58 -16.03 -3.83 -1.26
C MET A 58 -16.21 -5.34 -1.55
N GLY A 59 -15.12 -6.12 -1.60
CA GLY A 59 -15.14 -7.53 -1.96
C GLY A 59 -15.11 -7.82 -3.47
N ASP A 60 -14.93 -6.79 -4.31
CA ASP A 60 -14.82 -6.92 -5.77
C ASP A 60 -13.48 -7.51 -6.22
N VAL A 61 -12.40 -7.27 -5.47
CA VAL A 61 -11.06 -7.78 -5.79
C VAL A 61 -10.36 -8.37 -4.55
N ALA A 62 -9.48 -9.34 -4.78
CA ALA A 62 -8.72 -9.97 -3.71
C ALA A 62 -7.79 -8.97 -3.00
N GLY A 63 -7.61 -9.16 -1.68
CA GLY A 63 -6.70 -8.34 -0.86
C GLY A 63 -5.29 -8.28 -1.41
N GLU A 64 -4.80 -9.37 -2.00
CA GLU A 64 -3.48 -9.44 -2.64
C GLU A 64 -3.34 -8.54 -3.87
N ILE A 65 -4.43 -8.28 -4.61
CA ILE A 65 -4.42 -7.36 -5.75
C ILE A 65 -4.24 -5.92 -5.24
N ALA A 66 -4.98 -5.56 -4.20
CA ALA A 66 -4.82 -4.27 -3.53
C ALA A 66 -3.41 -4.12 -2.93
N ARG A 67 -2.86 -5.19 -2.34
CA ARG A 67 -1.48 -5.23 -1.84
C ARG A 67 -0.46 -4.92 -2.93
N THR A 68 -0.56 -5.60 -4.06
CA THR A 68 0.36 -5.43 -5.18
C THR A 68 0.32 -3.99 -5.71
N ALA A 69 -0.87 -3.40 -5.81
CA ALA A 69 -1.02 -2.01 -6.22
C ALA A 69 -0.40 -1.02 -5.22
N PHE A 70 -0.61 -1.25 -3.92
CA PHE A 70 -0.01 -0.44 -2.86
C PHE A 70 1.51 -0.50 -2.86
N VAL A 71 2.08 -1.70 -3.02
CA VAL A 71 3.54 -1.92 -3.14
C VAL A 71 4.09 -1.22 -4.38
N ALA A 72 3.41 -1.34 -5.53
CA ALA A 72 3.80 -0.66 -6.75
C ALA A 72 3.79 0.87 -6.61
N ALA A 73 2.75 1.43 -5.99
CA ALA A 73 2.68 2.86 -5.69
C ALA A 73 3.81 3.30 -4.74
N SER A 74 4.08 2.51 -3.71
CA SER A 74 5.14 2.79 -2.72
C SER A 74 6.54 2.74 -3.35
N ARG A 75 6.75 1.80 -4.27
CA ARG A 75 7.99 1.68 -5.04
C ARG A 75 8.20 2.87 -5.95
N GLN A 76 7.14 3.31 -6.63
CA GLN A 76 7.21 4.46 -7.53
C GLN A 76 7.46 5.76 -6.75
N ALA A 77 6.90 5.86 -5.56
CA ALA A 77 7.14 6.97 -4.64
C ALA A 77 8.49 6.88 -3.88
N GLN A 78 9.34 5.91 -4.21
CA GLN A 78 10.62 5.62 -3.54
C GLN A 78 10.52 5.48 -2.00
N CYS A 79 9.33 5.17 -1.48
CA CYS A 79 9.01 5.06 -0.05
C CYS A 79 8.85 3.60 0.42
N LEU A 80 9.06 2.63 -0.47
CA LEU A 80 8.96 1.21 -0.12
C LEU A 80 10.25 0.75 0.58
N VAL A 81 10.12 0.16 1.78
CA VAL A 81 11.21 -0.63 2.36
C VAL A 81 11.15 -2.00 1.70
N GLU A 82 11.81 -2.14 0.57
CA GLU A 82 12.08 -3.46 0.05
C GLU A 82 13.00 -4.16 1.06
N GLU A 83 12.56 -5.28 1.65
CA GLU A 83 13.47 -6.18 2.35
C GLU A 83 14.60 -6.49 1.37
N GLN A 84 15.80 -6.02 1.71
CA GLN A 84 17.01 -6.09 0.90
C GLN A 84 17.24 -7.51 0.37
N GLY A 85 16.72 -7.79 -0.81
CA GLY A 85 17.30 -8.77 -1.71
C GLY A 85 18.57 -8.15 -2.27
N LYS A 86 19.72 -8.48 -1.68
CA LYS A 86 21.05 -8.29 -2.26
C LYS A 86 20.99 -8.41 -3.79
N ILE A 87 21.25 -7.32 -4.51
CA ILE A 87 22.05 -7.43 -5.73
C ILE A 87 23.47 -7.07 -5.34
N ALA A 88 24.15 -8.08 -4.80
CA ALA A 88 25.59 -8.11 -4.82
C ALA A 88 26.03 -8.46 -6.24
N SER A 89 27.10 -7.79 -6.67
CA SER A 89 27.94 -7.98 -7.86
C SER A 89 27.50 -7.28 -9.15
#